data_AF-A0A2N0NE01-F1
#
_entry.id   AF-A0A2N0NE01-F1
#
_cell.length_a   1.000
_cell.length_b   1.000
_cell.length_c   1.000
_cell.angle_alpha   90.00
_cell.angle_beta   90.00
_cell.angle_gamma   90.00
#
_symmetry.space_group_name_H-M   'P 1'
#
loop_
_entity.id
_entity.type
_entity.pdbx_description
1 polymer ?
#
loop_
_entity_poly.entity_id
_entity_poly.type
_entity_poly.pdbx_seq_one_letter_code
_entity_poly.pdbx_strand_id
1 'polypeptide(L)'
;MRALDPVVILGSQFPDDRDDYYYSVLKRIMMCVETGRTLILINLEMIYGSLYDLWNQNYIAVGSKDNVKYFARVALGAYSNFMLHVSPNFKCILVLDEKNMASADPPFLNRFEKQKMSINDTLNDKQKLLVENLGDWARKMSTLIGVNPVTQLRNKFTQNNLFIGFDKDETLQ
;
A
#
# COMPACT_ATOMS: atom_id res chain seq x y z
N MET A 1 -21.08 -0.84 16.45
CA MET A 1 -20.79 -0.62 15.01
C MET A 1 -20.05 -1.84 14.51
N ARG A 2 -20.56 -2.56 13.50
CA ARG A 2 -19.78 -3.65 12.87
C ARG A 2 -18.55 -3.00 12.23
N ALA A 3 -17.35 -3.46 12.55
CA ALA A 3 -16.15 -3.05 11.83
C ALA A 3 -16.35 -3.42 10.36
N LEU A 4 -16.44 -2.42 9.49
CA LEU A 4 -16.47 -2.66 8.05
C LEU A 4 -15.05 -3.01 7.63
N ASP A 5 -14.91 -4.06 6.83
CA ASP A 5 -13.60 -4.45 6.32
C ASP A 5 -12.95 -3.28 5.56
N PRO A 6 -11.62 -3.07 5.74
CA PRO A 6 -10.92 -2.01 5.04
C PRO A 6 -10.97 -2.24 3.53
N VAL A 7 -11.05 -1.15 2.77
CA VAL A 7 -11.00 -1.18 1.31
C VAL A 7 -9.58 -0.87 0.87
N VAL A 8 -8.96 -1.81 0.16
CA VAL A 8 -7.66 -1.59 -0.48
C VAL A 8 -7.87 -1.11 -1.91
N ILE A 9 -7.18 -0.05 -2.29
CA ILE A 9 -7.10 0.41 -3.67
C ILE A 9 -5.63 0.50 -4.07
N LEU A 10 -5.28 -0.33 -5.05
CA LEU A 10 -3.99 -0.31 -5.72
C LEU A 10 -4.10 0.51 -7.00
N GLY A 11 -3.19 1.46 -7.17
CA GLY A 11 -3.02 2.22 -8.39
C GLY A 11 -2.65 1.33 -9.57
N SER A 12 -3.33 1.53 -10.68
CA SER A 12 -3.03 0.82 -11.92
C SER A 12 -1.58 1.03 -12.32
N GLN A 13 -0.99 -0.05 -12.84
CA GLN A 13 0.35 -0.08 -13.40
C GLN A 13 0.31 -0.07 -14.94
N PHE A 14 -0.89 0.08 -15.54
CA PHE A 14 -1.06 0.10 -16.99
C PHE A 14 -0.97 1.53 -17.52
N PRO A 15 -0.11 1.80 -18.52
CA PRO A 15 0.15 3.16 -18.99
C PRO A 15 -1.03 3.80 -19.72
N ASP A 16 -1.95 2.99 -20.25
CA ASP A 16 -3.12 3.45 -20.99
C ASP A 16 -4.32 3.81 -20.09
N ASP A 17 -4.20 3.60 -18.79
CA ASP A 17 -5.24 3.97 -17.83
C ASP A 17 -5.28 5.49 -17.66
N ARG A 18 -6.38 6.06 -18.17
CA ARG A 18 -6.60 7.51 -18.25
C ARG A 18 -7.76 7.93 -17.33
N ASP A 19 -8.57 8.87 -17.81
CA ASP A 19 -9.60 9.55 -17.04
C ASP A 19 -10.67 8.60 -16.48
N ASP A 20 -11.12 7.60 -17.24
CA ASP A 20 -12.14 6.66 -16.76
C ASP A 20 -11.68 5.89 -15.51
N TYR A 21 -10.41 5.45 -15.50
CA TYR A 21 -9.80 4.81 -14.34
C TYR A 21 -9.75 5.79 -13.18
N TYR A 22 -9.25 7.00 -13.42
CA TYR A 22 -9.19 8.08 -12.44
C TYR A 22 -10.56 8.32 -11.76
N TYR A 23 -11.62 8.52 -12.55
CA TYR A 23 -12.98 8.77 -12.05
C TYR A 23 -13.52 7.59 -11.26
N SER A 24 -13.28 6.36 -11.73
CA SER A 24 -13.72 5.14 -11.06
C SER A 24 -13.11 5.00 -9.66
N VAL A 25 -11.82 5.29 -9.54
CA VAL A 25 -11.11 5.21 -8.26
C VAL A 25 -11.53 6.35 -7.34
N LEU A 26 -11.61 7.58 -7.85
CA LEU A 26 -12.03 8.72 -7.05
C LEU A 26 -13.43 8.49 -6.45
N LYS A 27 -14.37 7.95 -7.24
CA LYS A 27 -15.70 7.57 -6.76
C LYS A 27 -15.65 6.52 -5.66
N ARG A 28 -14.78 5.50 -5.78
CA ARG A 28 -14.58 4.49 -4.72
C ARG A 28 -14.04 5.11 -3.44
N ILE A 29 -13.11 6.06 -3.53
CA ILE A 29 -12.58 6.78 -2.37
C ILE A 29 -13.68 7.61 -1.71
N MET A 30 -14.42 8.40 -2.48
CA MET A 30 -15.54 9.21 -1.97
C MET A 30 -16.54 8.35 -1.18
N MET A 31 -16.94 7.19 -1.72
CA MET A 31 -17.83 6.26 -1.02
C MET A 31 -17.24 5.78 0.32
N CYS A 32 -15.94 5.50 0.40
CA CYS A 32 -15.29 5.08 1.64
C CYS A 32 -15.29 6.21 2.69
N VAL A 33 -15.03 7.44 2.25
CA VAL A 33 -15.04 8.64 3.10
C VAL A 33 -16.43 8.89 3.68
N GLU A 34 -17.48 8.84 2.85
CA GLU A 34 -18.86 9.08 3.29
C GLU A 34 -19.38 7.99 4.23
N THR A 35 -19.03 6.73 3.94
CA THR A 35 -19.46 5.59 4.75
C THR A 35 -18.59 5.37 6.00
N GLY A 36 -17.45 6.06 6.11
CA GLY A 36 -16.51 5.87 7.22
C GLY A 36 -15.77 4.54 7.19
N ARG A 37 -15.59 3.95 6.00
CA ARG A 37 -14.78 2.74 5.84
C ARG A 37 -13.30 3.10 5.85
N THR A 38 -12.50 2.30 6.56
CA THR A 38 -11.04 2.42 6.49
C THR A 38 -10.58 2.17 5.06
N LEU A 39 -9.74 3.08 4.55
CA LEU A 39 -9.23 3.06 3.19
C LEU A 39 -7.71 2.86 3.21
N ILE A 40 -7.21 1.93 2.42
CA ILE A 40 -5.78 1.68 2.23
C ILE A 40 -5.44 2.03 0.79
N LEU A 41 -4.57 3.03 0.59
CA LEU A 41 -4.15 3.53 -0.71
C LEU A 41 -2.71 3.12 -1.01
N ILE A 42 -2.48 2.60 -2.21
CA ILE A 42 -1.18 2.16 -2.69
C ILE A 42 -0.98 2.70 -4.11
N ASN A 43 0.12 3.42 -4.38
CA ASN A 43 0.49 3.91 -5.72
C ASN A 43 -0.57 4.77 -6.45
N LEU A 44 -1.26 5.70 -5.75
CA LEU A 44 -2.35 6.51 -6.32
C LEU A 44 -2.05 8.01 -6.42
N GLU A 45 -0.81 8.36 -6.75
CA GLU A 45 -0.31 9.76 -6.80
C GLU A 45 -1.18 10.68 -7.66
N MET A 46 -1.69 10.18 -8.78
CA MET A 46 -2.56 10.92 -9.69
C MET A 46 -3.83 11.49 -9.03
N ILE A 47 -4.30 10.90 -7.92
CA ILE A 47 -5.55 11.29 -7.25
C ILE A 47 -5.31 12.24 -6.07
N TYR A 48 -4.11 12.26 -5.49
CA TYR A 48 -3.88 12.95 -4.23
C TYR A 48 -4.16 14.46 -4.30
N GLY A 49 -3.83 15.09 -5.44
CA GLY A 49 -4.11 16.51 -5.67
C GLY A 49 -5.60 16.87 -5.61
N SER A 50 -6.48 15.97 -6.06
CA SER A 50 -7.93 16.22 -6.06
C SER A 50 -8.60 16.10 -4.71
N LEU A 51 -7.96 15.40 -3.79
CA LEU A 51 -8.41 15.19 -2.42
C LEU A 51 -7.67 16.11 -1.44
N TYR A 52 -7.05 17.19 -1.93
CA TYR A 52 -6.20 18.07 -1.12
C TYR A 52 -6.87 18.57 0.16
N ASP A 53 -8.11 19.06 0.09
CA ASP A 53 -8.84 19.54 1.27
C ASP A 53 -9.21 18.42 2.25
N LEU A 54 -9.42 17.20 1.74
CA LEU A 54 -9.65 16.02 2.58
C LEU A 54 -8.41 15.73 3.44
N TRP A 55 -7.22 15.74 2.82
CA TRP A 55 -5.95 15.46 3.49
C TRP A 55 -5.51 16.56 4.44
N ASN A 56 -5.75 17.82 4.09
CA ASN A 56 -5.47 18.95 4.99
C ASN A 56 -6.43 19.04 6.18
N GLN A 57 -7.49 18.24 6.21
CA GLN A 57 -8.59 18.39 7.16
C GLN A 57 -9.24 19.78 7.10
N ASN A 58 -9.24 20.41 5.91
CA ASN A 58 -9.88 21.70 5.65
C ASN A 58 -11.40 21.52 5.51
N TYR A 59 -12.05 21.14 6.61
CA TYR A 59 -13.47 20.78 6.61
C TYR A 59 -14.37 21.98 6.83
N ILE A 60 -15.48 21.99 6.11
CA ILE A 60 -16.60 22.90 6.29
C ILE A 60 -17.58 22.22 7.25
N ALA A 61 -17.77 22.82 8.42
CA ALA A 61 -18.75 22.39 9.40
C ALA A 61 -20.14 22.91 9.03
N VAL A 62 -21.12 22.02 8.92
CA VAL A 62 -22.52 22.33 8.58
C VAL A 62 -23.43 21.63 9.58
N GLY A 63 -24.35 22.37 10.21
CA GLY A 63 -25.32 21.82 11.16
C GLY A 63 -25.47 22.69 12.41
N SER A 64 -26.27 22.20 13.36
CA SER A 64 -26.38 22.80 14.70
C SER A 64 -25.24 22.32 15.60
N LYS A 65 -25.00 23.01 16.73
CA LYS A 65 -23.96 22.65 17.70
C LYS A 65 -24.03 21.19 18.16
N ASP A 66 -25.23 20.62 18.23
CA ASP A 66 -25.47 19.25 18.69
C ASP A 66 -25.40 18.20 17.56
N ASN A 67 -25.32 18.61 16.30
CA ASN A 67 -25.29 17.72 15.13
C ASN A 67 -24.49 18.33 13.97
N VAL A 68 -23.21 18.62 14.24
CA VAL A 68 -22.27 19.14 13.24
C VAL A 68 -21.85 18.01 12.29
N LYS A 69 -21.93 18.27 11.00
CA LYS A 69 -21.37 17.42 9.94
C LYS A 69 -20.21 18.13 9.26
N TYR A 70 -19.20 17.36 8.86
CA TYR A 70 -18.00 17.87 8.21
C TYR A 70 -18.01 17.53 6.72
N PHE A 71 -17.63 18.50 5.89
CA PHE A 71 -17.55 18.34 4.44
C PHE A 71 -16.20 18.81 3.93
N ALA A 72 -15.56 18.03 3.07
CA ALA A 72 -14.35 18.41 2.34
C ALA A 72 -14.69 18.74 0.89
N ARG A 73 -13.93 19.64 0.26
CA ARG A 73 -14.04 19.83 -1.20
C ARG A 73 -13.22 18.77 -1.91
N VAL A 74 -13.75 18.29 -3.03
CA VAL A 74 -13.01 17.40 -3.94
C VAL A 74 -12.97 18.04 -5.31
N ALA A 75 -11.76 18.26 -5.81
CA ALA A 75 -11.54 18.88 -7.10
C ALA A 75 -11.65 17.83 -8.22
N LEU A 76 -12.64 17.99 -9.09
CA LEU A 76 -12.82 17.17 -10.26
C LEU A 76 -12.73 18.06 -11.51
N GLY A 77 -11.61 17.99 -12.23
CA GLY A 77 -11.35 18.87 -13.36
C GLY A 77 -11.35 20.36 -13.01
N ALA A 78 -11.53 21.22 -14.03
CA ALA A 78 -11.38 22.66 -13.88
C ALA A 78 -12.56 23.39 -13.20
N TYR A 79 -13.72 22.75 -13.04
CA TYR A 79 -14.96 23.45 -12.68
C TYR A 79 -15.89 22.74 -11.70
N SER A 80 -15.62 21.49 -11.30
CA SER A 80 -16.48 20.77 -10.36
C SER A 80 -15.80 20.53 -9.02
N ASN A 81 -16.26 21.27 -8.01
CA ASN A 81 -15.91 21.07 -6.60
C ASN A 81 -17.08 20.39 -5.89
N PHE A 82 -16.99 19.10 -5.67
CA PHE A 82 -18.01 18.36 -4.93
C PHE A 82 -17.79 18.56 -3.43
N MET A 83 -18.88 18.71 -2.66
CA MET A 83 -18.83 18.65 -1.20
C MET A 83 -18.98 17.18 -0.78
N LEU A 84 -17.90 16.62 -0.26
CA LEU A 84 -17.83 15.25 0.22
C LEU A 84 -18.06 15.22 1.73
N HIS A 85 -19.10 14.53 2.18
CA HIS A 85 -19.30 14.34 3.62
C HIS A 85 -18.19 13.45 4.20
N VAL A 86 -17.50 13.95 5.23
CA VAL A 86 -16.43 13.20 5.91
C VAL A 86 -17.01 12.54 7.14
N SER A 87 -17.14 11.22 7.09
CA SER A 87 -17.58 10.44 8.25
C SER A 87 -16.54 10.55 9.38
N PRO A 88 -16.96 10.74 10.65
CA PRO A 88 -16.04 10.80 11.79
C PRO A 88 -15.30 9.48 12.03
N ASN A 89 -15.80 8.38 11.48
CA ASN A 89 -15.18 7.05 11.57
C ASN A 89 -14.19 6.76 10.43
N PHE A 90 -14.10 7.66 9.43
CA PHE A 90 -13.19 7.47 8.31
C PHE A 90 -11.73 7.47 8.78
N LYS A 91 -10.95 6.52 8.27
CA LYS A 91 -9.50 6.41 8.44
C LYS A 91 -8.87 6.10 7.10
N CYS A 92 -7.70 6.69 6.85
CA CYS A 92 -6.94 6.42 5.63
C CYS A 92 -5.52 6.00 6.02
N ILE A 93 -5.05 4.92 5.42
CA ILE A 93 -3.67 4.44 5.51
C ILE A 93 -3.08 4.56 4.11
N LEU A 94 -1.98 5.29 4.01
CA LEU A 94 -1.21 5.41 2.78
C LEU A 94 0.00 4.48 2.89
N VAL A 95 0.14 3.54 1.96
CA VAL A 95 1.29 2.64 1.89
C VAL A 95 2.18 3.08 0.74
N LEU A 96 3.43 3.41 1.07
CA LEU A 96 4.46 3.80 0.11
C LEU A 96 5.68 2.92 0.30
N ASP A 97 6.31 2.56 -0.82
CA ASP A 97 7.65 1.98 -0.81
C ASP A 97 8.65 3.05 -0.35
N GLU A 98 9.59 2.68 0.52
CA GLU A 98 10.64 3.57 1.02
C GLU A 98 11.45 4.21 -0.12
N LYS A 99 11.65 3.48 -1.23
CA LYS A 99 12.38 4.01 -2.40
C LYS A 99 11.68 5.19 -3.08
N ASN A 100 10.35 5.28 -2.95
CA ASN A 100 9.53 6.33 -3.55
C ASN A 100 9.33 7.53 -2.60
N MET A 101 9.82 7.46 -1.36
CA MET A 101 9.66 8.54 -0.38
C MET A 101 10.39 9.83 -0.81
N ALA A 102 11.49 9.71 -1.56
CA ALA A 102 12.25 10.87 -2.03
C ALA A 102 11.55 11.63 -3.17
N SER A 103 10.72 10.95 -3.98
CA SER A 103 9.97 11.55 -5.08
C SER A 103 8.59 12.04 -4.69
N ALA A 104 8.07 11.60 -3.54
CA ALA A 104 6.76 11.99 -3.04
C ALA A 104 6.72 13.46 -2.60
N ASP A 105 5.59 14.14 -2.84
CA ASP A 105 5.38 15.54 -2.50
C ASP A 105 5.47 15.77 -0.96
N PRO A 106 6.48 16.49 -0.44
CA PRO A 106 6.68 16.63 1.00
C PRO A 106 5.50 17.29 1.74
N PRO A 107 4.88 18.37 1.23
CA PRO A 107 3.64 18.92 1.77
C PRO A 107 2.52 17.88 1.93
N PHE A 108 2.31 17.01 0.94
CA PHE A 108 1.34 15.91 1.04
C PHE A 108 1.70 14.95 2.17
N LEU A 109 2.96 14.48 2.22
CA LEU A 109 3.42 13.56 3.26
C LEU A 109 3.33 14.16 4.68
N ASN A 110 3.44 15.48 4.82
CA ASN A 110 3.33 16.17 6.12
C ASN A 110 1.92 16.21 6.71
N ARG A 111 0.92 15.74 5.96
CA ARG A 111 -0.48 15.60 6.42
C ARG A 111 -0.78 14.25 7.04
N PHE A 112 0.18 13.33 6.96
CA PHE A 112 0.08 11.99 7.49
C PHE A 112 1.07 11.79 8.65
N GLU A 113 0.65 10.98 9.61
CA GLU A 113 1.57 10.35 10.55
C GLU A 113 2.42 9.32 9.77
N LYS A 114 3.75 9.38 9.92
CA LYS A 114 4.67 8.54 9.18
C LYS A 114 5.18 7.41 10.07
N GLN A 115 5.00 6.18 9.61
CA GLN A 115 5.52 4.99 10.27
C GLN A 115 6.33 4.19 9.26
N LYS A 116 7.54 3.78 9.64
CA LYS A 116 8.35 2.83 8.88
C LYS A 116 8.12 1.45 9.46
N MET A 117 7.83 0.47 8.61
CA MET A 117 7.65 -0.92 9.00
C MET A 117 8.34 -1.82 7.98
N SER A 118 9.22 -2.68 8.46
CA SER A 118 9.80 -3.80 7.74
C SER A 118 9.15 -5.10 8.23
N ILE A 119 9.28 -6.19 7.47
CA ILE A 119 8.83 -7.51 7.95
C ILE A 119 9.52 -7.89 9.27
N ASN A 120 10.78 -7.52 9.45
CA ASN A 120 11.56 -7.80 10.66
C ASN A 120 10.99 -7.12 11.91
N ASP A 121 10.24 -6.03 11.74
CA ASP A 121 9.52 -5.36 12.83
C ASP A 121 8.24 -6.13 13.24
N THR A 122 7.72 -6.98 12.35
CA THR A 122 6.50 -7.79 12.60
C THR A 122 6.80 -9.16 13.21
N LEU A 123 8.03 -9.67 13.03
CA LEU A 123 8.45 -10.98 13.50
C LEU A 123 8.92 -10.95 14.96
N ASN A 124 8.47 -11.91 15.76
CA ASN A 124 9.05 -12.16 17.07
C ASN A 124 10.34 -13.00 16.98
N ASP A 125 11.10 -13.09 18.07
CA ASP A 125 12.41 -13.76 18.09
C ASP A 125 12.36 -15.22 17.64
N LYS A 126 11.28 -15.96 17.95
CA LYS A 126 11.12 -17.35 17.50
C LYS A 126 10.90 -17.42 15.99
N GLN A 127 10.14 -16.49 15.43
CA GLN A 127 9.90 -16.42 13.99
C GLN A 127 11.17 -16.00 13.24
N LYS A 128 11.96 -15.07 13.79
CA LYS A 128 13.27 -14.69 13.22
C LYS A 128 14.21 -15.89 13.15
N LEU A 129 14.33 -16.64 14.24
CA LEU A 129 15.12 -17.88 14.25
C LEU A 129 14.60 -18.92 13.26
N LEU A 130 13.28 -19.01 13.06
CA LEU A 130 12.69 -19.89 12.05
C LEU A 130 13.09 -19.47 10.62
N VAL A 131 13.04 -18.17 10.30
CA VAL A 131 13.45 -17.64 9.00
C VAL A 131 14.94 -17.94 8.73
N GLU A 132 15.81 -17.75 9.72
CA GLU A 132 17.23 -18.12 9.61
C GLU A 132 17.42 -19.61 9.31
N ASN A 133 16.75 -20.48 10.07
CA ASN A 133 16.80 -21.93 9.87
C ASN A 133 16.27 -22.35 8.49
N LEU A 134 15.21 -21.71 8.00
CA LEU A 134 14.66 -21.94 6.67
C LEU A 134 15.63 -21.49 5.58
N GLY A 135 16.29 -20.35 5.75
CA GLY A 135 17.33 -19.88 4.84
C GLY A 135 18.52 -20.85 4.75
N ASP A 136 18.97 -21.37 5.90
CA ASP A 136 20.01 -22.39 5.99
C ASP A 136 19.61 -23.70 5.30
N TRP A 137 18.40 -24.16 5.55
CA TRP A 137 17.85 -25.35 4.92
C TRP A 137 17.75 -25.18 3.41
N ALA A 138 17.21 -24.06 2.92
CA ALA A 138 17.06 -23.77 1.50
C ALA A 138 18.42 -23.72 0.80
N ARG A 139 19.42 -23.11 1.44
CA ARG A 139 20.80 -23.08 0.95
C ARG A 139 21.38 -24.48 0.83
N LYS A 140 21.29 -25.31 1.89
CA LYS A 140 21.78 -26.69 1.89
C LYS A 140 21.14 -27.54 0.78
N MET A 141 19.82 -27.41 0.59
CA MET A 141 19.09 -28.09 -0.47
C MET A 141 19.56 -27.68 -1.88
N SER A 142 19.86 -26.39 -2.08
CA SER A 142 20.37 -25.91 -3.38
C SER A 142 21.80 -26.36 -3.69
N THR A 143 22.62 -26.64 -2.67
CA THR A 143 24.04 -26.98 -2.83
C THR A 143 24.34 -28.47 -3.15
N LEU A 144 23.35 -29.27 -3.53
CA LEU A 144 23.58 -30.66 -3.94
C LEU A 144 24.45 -30.73 -5.21
N ILE A 145 25.76 -30.87 -5.04
CA ILE A 145 26.72 -31.11 -6.12
C ILE A 145 26.73 -32.61 -6.43
N GLY A 146 25.85 -33.04 -7.34
CA GLY A 146 26.02 -34.34 -7.98
C GLY A 146 27.09 -34.24 -9.07
N VAL A 147 28.21 -34.93 -8.92
CA VAL A 147 29.11 -35.17 -10.06
C VAL A 147 28.43 -36.23 -10.91
N ASN A 148 27.95 -35.86 -12.10
CA ASN A 148 27.48 -36.85 -13.05
C ASN A 148 28.72 -37.60 -13.61
N PRO A 149 28.91 -38.90 -13.31
CA PRO A 149 30.11 -39.62 -13.70
C PRO A 149 30.25 -39.76 -15.23
N VAL A 150 29.15 -39.55 -15.98
CA VAL A 150 29.12 -39.66 -17.45
C VAL A 150 29.46 -38.33 -18.13
N THR A 151 29.06 -37.19 -17.56
CA THR A 151 29.18 -35.87 -18.23
C THR A 151 30.18 -34.92 -17.57
N GLN A 152 30.74 -35.24 -16.41
CA GLN A 152 31.63 -34.38 -15.60
C GLN A 152 31.07 -32.97 -15.27
N LEU A 153 29.80 -32.70 -15.61
CA LEU A 153 29.15 -31.42 -15.36
C LEU A 153 28.85 -31.28 -13.87
N ARG A 154 29.40 -30.23 -13.25
CA ARG A 154 28.97 -29.77 -11.93
C ARG A 154 27.69 -28.96 -12.09
N ASN A 155 26.54 -29.60 -11.95
CA ASN A 155 25.29 -28.87 -11.88
C ASN A 155 25.19 -28.19 -10.51
N LYS A 156 25.49 -26.89 -10.46
CA LYS A 156 25.29 -26.07 -9.26
C LYS A 156 23.90 -25.44 -9.34
N PHE A 157 22.96 -25.95 -8.56
CA PHE A 157 21.67 -25.29 -8.40
C PHE A 157 21.80 -24.14 -7.41
N THR A 158 21.12 -23.04 -7.68
CA THR A 158 20.91 -21.96 -6.72
C THR A 158 19.49 -22.06 -6.15
N GLN A 159 19.20 -21.33 -5.06
CA GLN A 159 17.86 -21.26 -4.51
C GLN A 159 16.83 -20.83 -5.58
N ASN A 160 17.17 -19.84 -6.42
CA ASN A 160 16.32 -19.39 -7.52
C ASN A 160 16.05 -20.47 -8.58
N ASN A 161 16.92 -21.48 -8.70
CA ASN A 161 16.71 -22.59 -9.64
C ASN A 161 15.84 -23.69 -9.04
N LEU A 162 15.91 -23.89 -7.73
CA LEU A 162 15.22 -24.98 -7.04
C LEU A 162 13.83 -24.55 -6.55
N PHE A 163 13.69 -23.30 -6.13
CA PHE A 163 12.48 -22.73 -5.56
C PHE A 163 11.92 -21.67 -6.52
N ILE A 164 10.90 -22.05 -7.28
CA ILE A 164 10.19 -21.15 -8.19
C ILE A 164 9.57 -20.02 -7.36
N GLY A 165 9.88 -18.77 -7.72
CA GLY A 165 9.42 -17.59 -6.98
C GLY A 165 10.32 -17.21 -5.80
N PHE A 166 11.46 -17.89 -5.59
CA PHE A 166 12.43 -17.44 -4.61
C PHE A 166 13.06 -16.12 -5.06
N ASP A 167 12.85 -15.12 -4.22
CA ASP A 167 13.44 -13.81 -4.32
C ASP A 167 14.15 -13.48 -3.01
N LYS A 168 15.39 -13.00 -3.09
CA LYS A 168 16.21 -12.74 -1.90
C LYS A 168 15.63 -11.60 -1.06
N ASP A 169 15.00 -10.65 -1.73
CA ASP A 169 14.46 -9.44 -1.14
C ASP A 169 12.99 -9.62 -0.73
N GLU A 170 12.30 -10.69 -1.12
CA GLU A 170 10.89 -10.93 -0.71
C GLU A 170 10.67 -12.24 0.07
N THR A 171 11.48 -13.27 -0.14
CA THR A 171 11.22 -14.63 0.40
C THR A 171 11.86 -14.89 1.77
N LEU A 172 12.97 -14.22 2.10
CA LEU A 172 13.74 -14.41 3.34
C LEU A 172 14.21 -13.07 3.92
N GLN A 173 13.31 -12.10 4.03
CA GLN A 173 13.58 -10.84 4.71
C GLN A 173 13.58 -10.98 6.24
#